data_AF-A0A1H7CPR3-F1
#
_entry.id   AF-A0A1H7CPR3-F1
#
_cell.length_a   1.000
_cell.length_b   1.000
_cell.length_c   1.000
_cell.angle_alpha   90.00
_cell.angle_beta   90.00
_cell.angle_gamma   90.00
#
_symmetry.space_group_name_H-M   'P 1'
#
loop_
_entity.id
_entity.type
_entity.pdbx_description
1 polymer ?
#
loop_
_entity_poly.entity_id
_entity_poly.type
_entity_poly.pdbx_seq_one_letter_code
_entity_poly.pdbx_strand_id
1 'polypeptide(L)'
;MVKVNFRIEEGLHERLIRRAAAADLSLSEFVRLVLAQAAEPNRGYIFSSNDEILATSIQILSILVVAVGQRSPEVLEQGMAEARALLGERGLLDPELEPISGTRAAGR
;
A
#
# COMPACT_ATOMS: atom_id res chain seq x y z
N MET A 1 2.08 36.09 1.99
CA MET A 1 2.52 34.89 2.73
C MET A 1 2.04 35.02 4.16
N VAL A 2 1.31 34.04 4.70
CA VAL A 2 0.85 34.04 6.11
C VAL A 2 1.84 33.23 6.94
N LYS A 3 2.25 33.76 8.11
CA LYS A 3 3.14 33.08 9.05
C LYS A 3 2.31 32.46 10.17
N VAL A 4 2.52 31.17 10.42
CA VAL A 4 1.94 30.46 11.56
C VAL A 4 3.08 30.04 12.49
N ASN A 5 2.90 30.22 13.79
CA ASN A 5 3.86 29.78 14.81
C ASN A 5 3.20 28.69 15.66
N PHE A 6 3.93 27.60 15.90
CA PHE A 6 3.47 26.48 16.71
C PHE A 6 4.37 26.31 17.93
N ARG A 7 3.77 25.91 19.05
CA ARG A 7 4.50 25.28 20.14
C ARG A 7 4.25 23.79 20.04
N ILE A 8 5.31 23.00 19.93
CA ILE A 8 5.25 21.55 19.81
C ILE A 8 6.26 20.93 20.75
N GLU A 9 5.97 19.71 21.20
CA GLU A 9 6.88 18.89 21.97
C GLU A 9 8.17 18.59 21.18
N GLU A 10 9.31 18.55 21.86
CA GLU A 10 10.62 18.34 21.24
C GLU A 10 10.68 17.00 20.47
N GLY A 11 10.14 15.92 21.06
CA GLY A 11 10.08 14.63 20.40
C GLY A 11 9.24 14.64 19.11
N LEU A 12 8.25 15.53 18.99
CA LEU A 12 7.50 15.72 17.75
C LEU A 12 8.36 16.47 16.72
N HIS A 13 9.06 17.52 17.14
CA HIS A 13 9.96 18.28 16.27
C HIS A 13 11.03 17.37 15.64
N GLU A 14 11.66 16.49 16.42
CA GLU A 14 12.63 15.54 15.89
C GLU A 14 12.05 14.56 14.86
N ARG A 15 10.84 14.04 15.11
CA ARG A 15 10.16 13.15 14.15
C ARG A 15 9.86 13.87 12.85
N LEU A 16 9.44 15.14 12.92
CA LEU A 16 9.19 15.96 11.73
C LEU A 16 10.48 16.20 10.94
N ILE A 17 11.60 16.48 11.61
CA ILE A 17 12.91 16.62 10.95
C ILE A 17 13.29 15.31 10.24
N ARG A 18 13.19 14.16 10.92
CA ARG A 18 13.53 12.87 10.32
C ARG A 18 12.70 12.57 9.08
N ARG A 19 11.40 12.85 9.12
CA ARG A 19 10.51 12.66 7.97
C ARG A 19 10.79 13.62 6.81
N ALA A 20 11.11 14.88 7.12
CA ALA A 20 11.51 15.85 6.10
C ALA A 20 12.80 15.41 5.40
N ALA A 21 13.81 14.97 6.16
CA ALA A 21 15.06 14.44 5.61
C ALA A 21 14.85 13.18 4.77
N ALA A 22 14.01 12.24 5.22
CA ALA A 22 13.68 11.03 4.45
C ALA A 22 12.97 11.32 3.12
N ALA A 23 12.31 12.47 3.00
CA ALA A 23 11.64 12.93 1.80
C ALA A 23 12.49 13.91 0.96
N ASP A 24 13.75 14.17 1.34
CA ASP A 24 14.64 15.16 0.73
C ASP A 24 14.04 16.59 0.68
N LEU A 25 13.35 16.98 1.76
CA LEU A 25 12.71 18.28 1.91
C LEU A 25 13.28 19.04 3.12
N SER A 26 13.24 20.37 3.06
CA SER A 26 13.37 21.16 4.27
C SER A 26 12.18 20.91 5.21
N LEU A 27 12.38 21.07 6.52
CA LEU A 27 11.30 20.95 7.50
C LEU A 27 10.11 21.87 7.17
N SER A 28 10.40 23.08 6.66
CA SER A 28 9.37 24.06 6.31
C SER A 28 8.54 23.62 5.10
N GLU A 29 9.17 23.04 4.08
CA GLU A 29 8.46 22.47 2.92
C GLU A 29 7.60 21.28 3.34
N PHE A 30 8.18 20.37 4.11
CA PHE A 30 7.46 19.20 4.63
C PHE A 30 6.23 19.62 5.45
N VAL A 31 6.37 20.56 6.40
CA VAL A 31 5.25 21.04 7.21
C VAL A 31 4.20 21.75 6.34
N ARG A 32 4.59 22.50 5.32
CA ARG A 32 3.62 23.11 4.38
C ARG A 32 2.79 22.05 3.66
N LEU A 33 3.41 20.97 3.20
CA LEU A 33 2.70 19.87 2.54
C LEU A 33 1.75 19.17 3.51
N VAL A 34 2.19 18.89 4.74
CA VAL A 34 1.34 18.29 5.79
C VAL A 34 0.15 19.20 6.11
N LEU A 35 0.36 20.51 6.24
CA LEU A 35 -0.74 21.46 6.50
C LEU A 35 -1.70 21.57 5.30
N ALA A 36 -1.18 21.55 4.07
CA ALA A 36 -2.01 21.55 2.87
C ALA A 36 -2.88 20.29 2.79
N GLN A 37 -2.31 19.12 3.10
CA GLN A 37 -3.05 17.86 3.16
C GLN A 37 -4.11 17.87 4.28
N ALA A 38 -3.78 18.40 5.46
CA ALA A 38 -4.74 18.53 6.55
C ALA A 38 -5.91 19.46 6.21
N ALA A 39 -5.66 20.51 5.40
CA ALA A 39 -6.68 21.42 4.92
C ALA A 39 -7.54 20.83 3.78
N GLU A 40 -6.98 19.94 2.96
CA GLU A 40 -7.65 19.29 1.83
C GLU A 40 -7.42 17.76 1.83
N PRO A 41 -8.10 16.99 2.71
CA PRO A 41 -7.83 15.56 2.90
C PRO A 41 -8.07 14.69 1.66
N ASN A 42 -8.94 15.13 0.76
CA ASN A 42 -9.30 14.39 -0.47
C ASN A 42 -8.30 14.56 -1.62
N ARG A 43 -7.19 15.30 -1.44
CA ARG A 43 -6.20 15.57 -2.50
C ARG A 43 -5.10 14.51 -2.65
N GLY A 44 -5.23 13.37 -1.98
CA GLY A 44 -4.25 12.28 -2.04
C GLY A 44 -3.08 12.47 -1.08
N TYR A 45 -2.50 11.34 -0.65
CA TYR A 45 -1.33 11.32 0.22
C TYR A 45 -0.11 11.79 -0.59
N ILE A 46 0.56 12.87 -0.15
CA ILE A 46 1.64 13.52 -0.92
C ILE A 46 2.91 12.64 -1.02
N PHE A 47 2.92 11.48 -0.35
CA PHE A 47 4.05 10.55 -0.27
C PHE A 47 3.78 9.20 -0.97
N SER A 48 2.98 9.22 -2.05
CA SER A 48 2.26 8.10 -2.68
C SER A 48 1.09 7.62 -1.83
N SER A 49 -0.11 7.58 -2.42
CA SER A 49 -1.24 6.94 -1.73
C SER A 49 -0.98 5.44 -1.70
N ASN A 50 -1.24 4.80 -0.57
CA ASN A 50 -1.24 3.33 -0.50
C ASN A 50 -2.11 2.73 -1.62
N ASP A 51 -3.14 3.47 -2.04
CA ASP A 51 -4.03 3.10 -3.15
C ASP A 51 -3.34 3.12 -4.52
N GLU A 52 -2.43 4.05 -4.80
CA GLU A 52 -1.63 4.06 -6.03
C GLU A 52 -0.62 2.90 -6.07
N ILE A 53 0.03 2.62 -4.94
CA ILE A 53 0.93 1.46 -4.79
C ILE A 53 0.12 0.18 -4.97
N LEU A 54 -1.04 0.08 -4.30
CA LEU A 54 -1.93 -1.07 -4.39
C LEU A 54 -2.46 -1.25 -5.82
N ALA A 55 -2.89 -0.17 -6.48
CA ALA A 55 -3.38 -0.21 -7.86
C ALA A 55 -2.31 -0.69 -8.84
N THR A 56 -1.09 -0.15 -8.73
CA THR A 56 0.06 -0.57 -9.54
C THR A 56 0.39 -2.05 -9.28
N SER A 57 0.38 -2.47 -8.02
CA SER A 57 0.65 -3.86 -7.64
C SER A 57 -0.40 -4.81 -8.20
N ILE A 58 -1.69 -4.47 -8.08
CA ILE A 58 -2.80 -5.25 -8.66
C ILE A 58 -2.63 -5.36 -10.18
N GLN A 59 -2.29 -4.27 -10.86
CA GLN A 59 -2.14 -4.25 -12.31
C GLN A 59 -0.99 -5.17 -12.76
N ILE A 60 0.18 -5.07 -12.13
CA ILE A 60 1.33 -5.94 -12.42
C ILE A 60 0.98 -7.41 -12.16
N LEU A 61 0.42 -7.72 -10.99
CA LEU A 61 0.07 -9.09 -10.61
C LEU A 61 -0.99 -9.68 -11.55
N SER A 62 -1.97 -8.89 -11.99
CA SER A 62 -2.99 -9.33 -12.95
C SER A 62 -2.38 -9.68 -14.31
N ILE A 63 -1.45 -8.86 -14.80
CA ILE A 63 -0.71 -9.15 -16.04
C ILE A 63 0.11 -10.44 -15.90
N LEU A 64 0.79 -10.61 -14.77
CA LEU A 64 1.60 -11.80 -14.51
C LEU A 64 0.75 -13.07 -14.42
N VAL A 65 -0.38 -13.03 -13.71
CA VAL A 65 -1.32 -14.16 -13.61
C VAL A 65 -1.76 -14.61 -14.99
N VAL A 66 -2.13 -13.68 -15.88
CA VAL A 66 -2.53 -14.02 -17.25
C VAL A 66 -1.35 -14.56 -18.06
N ALA A 67 -0.20 -13.88 -18.02
CA ALA A 67 0.97 -14.25 -18.82
C ALA A 67 1.56 -15.62 -18.42
N VAL A 68 1.62 -15.90 -17.12
CA VAL A 68 2.11 -17.18 -16.58
C VAL A 68 1.06 -18.26 -16.76
N GLY A 69 -0.21 -18.01 -16.42
CA GLY A 69 -1.28 -19.00 -16.53
C GLY A 69 -1.50 -19.50 -17.96
N GLN A 70 -1.28 -18.66 -18.97
CA GLN A 70 -1.32 -19.08 -20.37
C GLN A 70 -0.14 -19.98 -20.79
N ARG A 71 1.02 -19.84 -20.14
CA ARG A 71 2.25 -20.57 -20.51
C ARG A 71 2.45 -21.84 -19.67
N SER A 72 2.14 -21.78 -18.39
CA SER A 72 2.26 -22.87 -17.43
C SER A 72 1.28 -22.67 -16.28
N PRO A 73 0.06 -23.24 -16.39
CA PRO A 73 -0.95 -23.12 -15.34
C PRO A 73 -0.51 -23.83 -14.04
N GLU A 74 0.27 -24.90 -14.11
CA GLU A 74 0.73 -25.65 -12.93
C GLU A 74 1.69 -24.82 -12.07
N VAL A 75 2.59 -24.06 -12.71
CA VAL A 75 3.52 -23.15 -12.01
C VAL A 75 2.77 -21.98 -11.37
N LEU A 76 1.73 -21.47 -12.03
CA LEU A 76 0.87 -20.44 -11.44
C LEU A 76 0.15 -20.95 -10.20
N GLU A 77 -0.43 -22.15 -10.26
CA GLU A 77 -1.11 -22.77 -9.11
C GLU A 77 -0.16 -22.97 -7.92
N GLN A 78 1.05 -23.49 -8.17
CA GLN A 78 2.07 -23.64 -7.13
C GLN A 78 2.45 -22.29 -6.52
N GLY A 79 2.78 -21.29 -7.34
CA GLY A 79 3.18 -19.97 -6.85
C GLY A 79 2.06 -19.27 -6.04
N MET A 80 0.80 -19.45 -6.44
CA MET A 80 -0.35 -18.93 -5.69
C MET A 80 -0.53 -19.64 -4.33
N ALA A 81 -0.27 -20.95 -4.25
CA ALA A 81 -0.32 -21.70 -3.00
C ALA A 81 0.78 -21.25 -2.04
N GLU A 82 2.02 -21.11 -2.52
CA GLU A 82 3.15 -20.60 -1.72
C GLU A 82 2.92 -19.16 -1.24
N ALA A 83 2.41 -18.29 -2.11
CA ALA A 83 2.07 -16.91 -1.74
C ALA A 83 0.99 -16.87 -0.65
N ARG A 84 -0.05 -17.69 -0.74
CA ARG A 84 -1.08 -17.78 0.31
C ARG A 84 -0.49 -18.23 1.65
N ALA A 85 0.36 -19.26 1.65
CA ALA A 85 1.02 -19.72 2.87
C ALA A 85 1.83 -18.59 3.52
N LEU A 86 2.64 -17.88 2.74
CA LEU A 86 3.48 -16.78 3.20
C LEU A 86 2.66 -15.59 3.74
N LEU A 87 1.54 -15.26 3.09
CA LEU A 87 0.63 -14.21 3.53
C LEU A 87 -0.10 -14.61 4.82
N GLY A 88 -0.51 -15.88 4.94
CA GLY A 88 -1.10 -16.45 6.15
C GLY A 88 -0.14 -16.38 7.34
N GLU A 89 1.12 -16.79 7.16
CA GLU A 89 2.18 -16.71 8.19
C GLU A 89 2.40 -15.28 8.70
N ARG A 90 2.15 -14.27 7.85
CA ARG A 90 2.29 -12.84 8.19
C ARG A 90 1.00 -12.20 8.71
N GLY A 91 -0.10 -12.96 8.82
CA GLY A 91 -1.40 -12.43 9.24
C GLY A 91 -2.02 -11.45 8.23
N LEU A 92 -1.68 -11.60 6.94
CA LEU A 92 -2.15 -10.74 5.85
C LEU A 92 -3.33 -11.32 5.07
N LEU A 93 -3.76 -12.54 5.40
CA LEU A 93 -5.00 -13.13 4.88
C LEU A 93 -6.11 -13.00 5.92
N ASP A 94 -7.29 -12.61 5.46
CA ASP A 94 -8.50 -12.64 6.28
C ASP A 94 -9.00 -14.08 6.38
N PRO A 95 -9.05 -14.69 7.58
CA PRO A 95 -9.52 -16.05 7.76
C PRO A 95 -10.99 -16.26 7.34
N GLU A 96 -11.78 -15.19 7.22
CA GLU A 96 -13.19 -15.26 6.79
C GLU A 96 -13.38 -15.19 5.26
N LEU A 97 -12.33 -14.84 4.50
CA LEU A 97 -12.38 -14.72 3.03
C LEU A 97 -11.78 -15.92 2.28
N GLU A 98 -11.38 -16.98 2.98
CA GLU A 98 -10.98 -18.24 2.36
C GLU A 98 -12.17 -18.82 1.58
N PRO A 99 -12.10 -19.00 0.25
CA PRO A 99 -13.08 -19.78 -0.45
C PRO A 99 -12.93 -21.23 0.00
N ILE A 100 -14.03 -21.81 0.49
CA ILE A 100 -14.15 -23.25 0.78
C ILE A 100 -13.59 -23.99 -0.44
N SER A 101 -12.45 -24.65 -0.26
CA SER A 101 -11.88 -25.53 -1.27
C SER A 101 -12.95 -26.56 -1.66
N GLY A 102 -13.42 -26.52 -2.90
CA GLY A 102 -14.13 -27.66 -3.50
C GLY A 102 -15.59 -27.49 -3.91
N THR A 103 -15.98 -26.41 -4.60
CA THR A 103 -17.17 -26.50 -5.48
C THR A 103 -16.96 -25.75 -6.79
N ARG A 104 -16.20 -26.35 -7.72
CA ARG A 104 -16.56 -26.22 -9.13
C ARG A 104 -17.87 -26.97 -9.29
N ALA A 105 -19.00 -26.25 -9.24
CA ALA A 105 -20.28 -26.79 -9.65
C ALA A 105 -20.18 -27.13 -11.14
N ALA A 106 -20.08 -28.42 -11.44
CA ALA A 106 -20.40 -28.95 -12.75
C ALA A 106 -21.91 -28.84 -12.98
N GLY A 107 -22.30 -28.34 -14.17
CA GLY A 107 -23.67 -28.36 -14.70
C GLY A 107 -24.33 -26.97 -14.70
N ARG A 108 -24.90 -26.47 -15.81
CA ARG A 108 -25.35 -27.08 -17.08
C ARG A 108 -25.09 -26.12 -18.24
#